data_AF-A0A355ADV5-F1
#
_entry.id   AF-A0A355ADV5-F1
#
_cell.length_a   1.000
_cell.length_b   1.000
_cell.length_c   1.000
_cell.angle_alpha   90.00
_cell.angle_beta   90.00
_cell.angle_gamma   90.00
#
_symmetry.space_group_name_H-M   'P 1'
#
loop_
_entity.id
_entity.type
_entity.pdbx_description
1 polymer ?
#
loop_
_entity_poly.entity_id
_entity_poly.type
_entity_poly.pdbx_seq_one_letter_code
_entity_poly.pdbx_strand_id
1 'polypeptide(L)' 'EAVRLGITRALVEINEEYRLVLKPHGLLTRDPRMVERKKFGQKKARKKFQFSKR' A
#
# COMPACT_ATOMS: atom_id res chain seq x y z
N GLU A 1 7.69 -1.41 4.15
CA GLU A 1 6.75 -1.26 5.29
C GLU A 1 6.39 -2.57 6.01
N ALA A 2 6.61 -3.75 5.41
CA ALA A 2 6.21 -5.03 6.02
C ALA A 2 6.75 -5.28 7.44
N VAL A 3 8.03 -4.95 7.69
CA VAL A 3 8.67 -5.10 9.02
C VAL A 3 8.00 -4.23 10.07
N ARG A 4 7.65 -2.98 9.73
CA ARG A 4 6.97 -2.04 10.64
C ARG A 4 5.62 -2.62 11.08
N LEU A 5 4.80 -3.04 10.12
CA LEU A 5 3.49 -3.63 10.40
C LEU A 5 3.61 -4.94 11.21
N GLY A 6 4.64 -5.74 10.95
CA GLY A 6 4.94 -6.96 11.72
C GLY A 6 5.23 -6.65 13.19
N ILE A 7 6.09 -5.66 13.47
CA ILE A 7 6.40 -5.22 14.84
C ILE A 7 5.14 -4.67 15.52
N THR A 8 4.35 -3.85 14.82
CA THR A 8 3.10 -3.29 15.38
C THR A 8 2.09 -4.38 15.75
N ARG A 9 1.99 -5.45 14.95
CA ARG A 9 1.14 -6.61 15.25
C ARG A 9 1.63 -7.38 16.47
N ALA A 10 2.93 -7.66 16.55
CA ALA A 10 3.52 -8.33 17.71
C ALA A 10 3.33 -7.52 19.01
N LEU A 11 3.43 -6.19 18.96
CA LEU A 11 3.18 -5.33 20.12
C LEU A 11 1.73 -5.38 20.60
N VAL A 12 0.76 -5.43 19.68
CA VAL A 12 -0.65 -5.56 20.04
C VAL A 12 -0.97 -6.93 20.64
N GLU A 13 -0.30 -7.99 20.21
CA GLU A 13 -0.45 -9.33 20.81
C GLU A 13 0.10 -9.39 22.25
N ILE A 14 1.12 -8.58 22.57
CA ILE A 14 1.71 -8.52 23.92
C ILE A 14 0.81 -7.74 24.89
N ASN A 15 0.23 -6.61 24.45
CA ASN A 15 -0.74 -5.84 25.25
C ASN A 15 -1.69 -5.07 24.32
N GLU A 16 -2.99 -5.29 24.50
CA GLU A 16 -4.05 -4.67 23.70
C GLU A 16 -4.16 -3.14 23.91
N GLU A 17 -3.68 -2.61 25.03
CA GLU A 17 -3.70 -1.17 25.34
C GLU A 17 -2.89 -0.36 24.32
N TYR A 18 -1.84 -0.94 23.75
CA TYR A 18 -1.02 -0.30 22.72
C TYR A 18 -1.82 0.01 21.45
N ARG A 19 -2.94 -0.67 21.21
CA ARG A 19 -3.81 -0.39 20.05
C ARG A 19 -4.35 1.04 20.08
N LEU A 20 -4.65 1.59 21.26
CA LEU A 20 -5.16 2.96 21.42
C LEU A 20 -4.13 4.00 21.00
N VAL A 21 -2.85 3.75 21.29
CA VAL A 21 -1.75 4.64 20.94
C VAL A 21 -1.34 4.48 19.47
N LEU A 22 -1.30 3.24 18.96
CA LEU A 22 -0.77 2.94 17.62
C LEU A 22 -1.76 3.27 16.48
N LYS A 23 -3.07 3.25 16.76
CA LYS A 23 -4.12 3.51 15.76
C LYS A 23 -4.13 4.96 15.24
N PRO A 24 -4.07 6.00 16.11
CA PRO A 24 -3.94 7.39 15.66
C PRO A 24 -2.69 7.65 14.81
N HIS A 25 -1.60 6.94 15.09
CA HIS A 25 -0.35 7.05 14.33
C HIS A 25 -0.35 6.29 13.00
N GLY A 26 -1.45 5.61 12.64
CA GLY A 26 -1.59 4.93 11.35
C GLY A 26 -0.71 3.68 11.18
N LEU A 27 -0.12 3.17 12.27
CA LEU A 27 0.84 2.05 12.23
C LEU A 27 0.16 0.69 12.06
N LEU A 28 -1.14 0.60 12.34
CA LEU A 28 -1.93 -0.63 12.21
C LEU A 28 -2.47 -0.87 10.80
N THR A 29 -2.47 0.17 9.95
CA THR A 29 -3.03 0.09 8.60
C THR A 29 -1.96 -0.42 7.63
N ARG A 30 -2.28 -1.49 6.90
CA ARG A 30 -1.44 -1.96 5.79
C ARG A 30 -1.62 -1.04 4.59
N ASP A 31 -0.53 -0.63 3.95
CA ASP A 31 -0.58 0.03 2.65
C ASP A 31 -1.06 -0.95 1.54
N PRO A 32 -2.22 -0.71 0.91
CA PRO A 32 -2.74 -1.57 -0.15
C PRO A 32 -2.16 -1.24 -1.53
N ARG A 33 -1.35 -0.18 -1.67
CA ARG A 33 -0.84 0.28 -2.96
C ARG A 33 -0.01 -0.82 -3.62
N MET A 34 -0.39 -1.15 -4.85
CA MET A 34 0.27 -2.14 -5.67
C MET A 34 0.50 -1.58 -7.07
N VAL A 35 1.61 -1.96 -7.69
CA VAL A 35 1.92 -1.55 -9.07
C VAL A 35 0.90 -2.20 -10.01
N GLU A 36 0.18 -1.35 -10.75
CA GLU A 36 -0.73 -1.82 -11.78
C GLU A 36 0.02 -2.55 -12.90
N ARG A 37 -0.56 -3.63 -13.42
CA ARG A 37 0.00 -4.38 -14.55
C ARG A 37 0.02 -3.55 -15.83
N LYS A 38 0.93 -3.89 -16.75
CA LYS A 38 0.90 -3.38 -18.13
C LYS A 38 -0.36 -3.88 -18.86
N LYS A 39 -1.08 -2.97 -19.50
CA LYS A 39 -2.25 -3.29 -20.35
C LYS A 39 -1.80 -3.39 -21.81
N PHE A 40 -2.45 -4.25 -22.59
CA PHE A 40 -2.15 -4.38 -24.01
C PHE A 40 -2.43 -3.06 -24.75
N GLY A 41 -1.65 -2.77 -25.79
CA GLY A 41 -1.75 -1.49 -26.52
C GLY A 41 -1.26 -0.26 -25.74
N GLN A 42 -0.66 -0.42 -24.55
CA GLN A 42 -0.11 0.67 -23.76
C GLN A 42 1.38 0.49 -23.48
N LYS A 43 2.12 1.60 -23.38
CA LYS A 43 3.56 1.61 -23.06
C LYS A 43 3.81 1.24 -21.59
N LYS A 44 2.90 1.60 -20.68
CA LYS A 44 2.92 1.25 -19.23
C LYS A 44 1.48 0.93 -18.76
N ALA A 45 1.24 0.88 -17.45
CA ALA A 45 -0.09 0.61 -16.88
C ALA A 45 -1.20 1.56 -17.37
N ARG A 46 -0.85 2.85 -17.59
CA ARG A 46 -1.77 3.89 -18.07
C ARG A 46 -1.24 4.71 -19.27
N LYS A 47 0.07 4.69 -19.51
CA LYS A 47 0.71 5.53 -20.54
C LYS A 47 0.35 5.01 -21.93
N LYS A 48 -0.42 5.81 -22.68
CA LYS A 48 -0.78 5.54 -24.08
C LYS A 48 0.30 6.01 -25.05
N PHE A 49 0.29 5.46 -26.26
CA PHE A 49 1.02 6.02 -27.39
C PHE A 49 0.37 7.33 -27.86
N GLN A 50 1.14 8.17 -28.55
CA GLN A 50 0.60 9.38 -29.16
C GLN A 50 -0.40 9.01 -30.25
N PHE A 51 -1.60 9.58 -30.19
CA PHE A 51 -2.63 9.39 -31.22
C PHE A 51 -2.47 10.44 -32.33
N SER A 52 -2.52 10.01 -33.59
CA SER A 52 -2.55 10.89 -34.77
C SER A 52 -3.95 10.88 -35.39
N LYS A 53 -4.64 12.04 -35.38
CA LYS A 53 -6.03 12.22 -35.82
C LYS A 53 -6.21 12.41 -37.35
N ARG A 54 -5.22 12.03 -38.16
CA ARG A 54 -5.30 12.28 -39.61
C ARG A 54 -6.39 11.45 -40.27
#